data_AF-A0A1E7DQA3-F1
#
_entry.id   AF-A0A1E7DQA3-F1
#
_cell.length_a   1.000
_cell.length_b   1.000
_cell.length_c   1.000
_cell.angle_alpha   90.00
_cell.angle_beta   90.00
_cell.angle_gamma   90.00
#
_symmetry.space_group_name_H-M   'P 1'
#
loop_
_entity.id
_entity.type
_entity.pdbx_description
1 polymer ?
#
loop_
_entity_poly.entity_id
_entity_poly.type
_entity_poly.pdbx_seq_one_letter_code
_entity_poly.pdbx_strand_id
1 'polypeptide(L)'
;MAETTIERIRATASHLAAVPDGTLALLMEDAALEVSKLKAPEEYKEKLVRYLTIHFASVEKKTVLKEKLEGLEKVYADNDGAKGLASTVYGAEYQRMLDDLGLSPKKVGLNLMVL
;
A
#
# COMPACT_ATOMS: atom_id res chain seq x y z
N MET A 1 -1.27 -4.37 23.69
CA MET A 1 -0.58 -3.50 22.71
C MET A 1 -1.62 -2.67 22.00
N ALA A 2 -1.27 -1.49 21.46
CA ALA A 2 -2.22 -0.75 20.64
C ALA A 2 -2.36 -1.45 19.29
N GLU A 3 -3.55 -1.94 18.97
CA GLU A 3 -3.88 -2.42 17.63
C GLU A 3 -4.20 -1.23 16.71
N THR A 4 -4.01 -1.41 15.40
CA THR A 4 -4.50 -0.43 14.44
C THR A 4 -6.03 -0.46 14.47
N THR A 5 -6.66 0.71 14.51
CA THR A 5 -8.11 0.86 14.46
C THR A 5 -8.54 1.74 13.30
N ILE A 6 -9.80 1.66 12.89
CA ILE A 6 -10.38 2.48 11.83
C ILE A 6 -10.26 3.98 12.18
N GLU A 7 -10.43 4.33 13.46
CA GLU A 7 -10.28 5.71 13.93
C GLU A 7 -8.84 6.21 13.76
N ARG A 8 -7.84 5.38 14.09
CA ARG A 8 -6.41 5.73 13.91
C ARG A 8 -6.07 5.91 12.43
N ILE A 9 -6.64 5.07 11.56
CA ILE A 9 -6.47 5.19 10.10
C ILE A 9 -7.02 6.51 9.62
N ARG A 10 -8.28 6.85 9.95
CA ARG A 10 -8.93 8.10 9.54
C ARG A 10 -8.26 9.34 10.15
N ALA A 11 -7.76 9.23 11.37
CA ALA A 11 -6.97 10.30 12.01
C ALA A 11 -5.63 10.54 11.31
N THR A 12 -5.03 9.49 10.72
CA THR A 12 -3.78 9.59 9.95
C THR A 12 -4.02 10.03 8.50
N ALA A 13 -5.19 9.71 7.94
CA ALA A 13 -5.54 9.91 6.55
C ALA A 13 -7.01 10.32 6.41
N SER A 14 -7.28 11.62 6.52
CA SER A 14 -8.64 12.17 6.56
C SER A 14 -9.43 11.95 5.27
N HIS A 15 -8.76 11.78 4.12
CA HIS A 15 -9.42 11.46 2.85
C HIS A 15 -10.10 10.08 2.85
N LEU A 16 -9.75 9.20 3.80
CA LEU A 16 -10.39 7.90 3.97
C LEU A 16 -11.71 7.95 4.78
N ALA A 17 -12.18 9.14 5.17
CA ALA A 17 -13.44 9.30 5.89
C ALA A 17 -14.65 8.70 5.15
N ALA A 18 -14.63 8.71 3.81
CA ALA A 18 -15.70 8.18 2.97
C ALA A 18 -15.56 6.67 2.66
N VAL A 19 -14.46 6.02 3.05
CA VAL A 19 -14.27 4.59 2.80
C VAL A 19 -15.08 3.79 3.82
N PRO A 20 -15.91 2.83 3.39
CA PRO A 20 -16.72 2.02 4.30
C PRO A 20 -15.89 1.24 5.30
N ASP A 21 -16.38 1.13 6.54
CA ASP A 21 -15.68 0.43 7.63
C ASP A 21 -15.32 -1.01 7.26
N GLY A 22 -16.24 -1.74 6.63
CA GLY A 22 -15.98 -3.11 6.18
C GLY A 22 -14.88 -3.21 5.11
N THR A 23 -14.72 -2.19 4.26
CA THR A 23 -13.60 -2.13 3.31
C THR A 23 -12.29 -1.85 4.04
N LEU A 24 -12.28 -0.93 5.00
CA LEU A 24 -11.09 -0.65 5.80
C LEU A 24 -10.67 -1.86 6.63
N ALA A 25 -11.63 -2.58 7.24
CA ALA A 25 -11.36 -3.80 8.00
C ALA A 25 -10.66 -4.87 7.14
N LEU A 26 -11.17 -5.13 5.93
CA LEU A 26 -10.53 -6.07 4.99
C LEU A 26 -9.09 -5.65 4.67
N LEU A 27 -8.87 -4.37 4.36
CA LEU A 27 -7.53 -3.86 4.06
C LEU A 27 -6.58 -3.89 5.27
N MET A 28 -7.11 -3.74 6.48
CA MET A 28 -6.36 -3.89 7.72
C MET A 28 -5.91 -5.34 7.92
N GLU A 29 -6.78 -6.31 7.65
CA GLU A 29 -6.45 -7.74 7.73
C GLU A 29 -5.35 -8.10 6.74
N ASP A 30 -5.47 -7.65 5.48
CA ASP A 30 -4.46 -7.85 4.45
C ASP A 30 -3.11 -7.22 4.87
N ALA A 31 -3.13 -5.98 5.35
CA ALA A 31 -1.93 -5.29 5.81
C ALA A 31 -1.30 -5.98 7.03
N ALA A 32 -2.11 -6.45 7.97
CA ALA A 32 -1.66 -7.20 9.14
C ALA A 32 -1.00 -8.52 8.73
N LEU A 33 -1.58 -9.23 7.78
CA LEU A 33 -1.01 -10.46 7.24
C LEU A 33 0.35 -10.20 6.59
N GLU A 34 0.48 -9.15 5.76
CA GLU A 34 1.79 -8.81 5.16
C GLU A 34 2.84 -8.44 6.20
N VAL A 35 2.49 -7.61 7.19
CA VAL A 35 3.41 -7.23 8.27
C VAL A 35 3.76 -8.42 9.17
N SER A 36 2.86 -9.40 9.34
CA SER A 36 3.15 -10.61 10.13
C SER A 36 4.28 -11.47 9.54
N LYS A 37 4.53 -11.37 8.24
CA LYS A 37 5.63 -12.06 7.55
C LYS A 37 6.98 -11.38 7.81
N LEU A 38 6.97 -10.13 8.28
CA LEU A 38 8.17 -9.38 8.60
C LEU A 38 8.66 -9.70 10.00
N LYS A 39 9.98 -9.78 10.18
CA LYS A 39 10.63 -9.84 11.50
C LYS A 39 10.75 -8.44 12.12
N ALA A 40 9.67 -7.67 12.07
CA ALA A 40 9.64 -6.30 12.57
C ALA A 40 9.59 -6.26 14.10
N PRO A 41 10.27 -5.30 14.76
CA PRO A 41 10.11 -5.09 16.19
C PRO A 41 8.67 -4.73 16.54
N GLU A 42 8.22 -5.18 17.71
CA GLU A 42 6.81 -5.12 18.08
C GLU A 42 6.24 -3.70 18.15
N GLU A 43 7.08 -2.74 18.52
CA GLU A 43 6.77 -1.31 18.56
C GLU A 43 6.46 -0.70 17.18
N TYR A 44 6.93 -1.32 16.09
CA TYR A 44 6.69 -0.83 14.72
C TYR A 44 5.51 -1.51 14.03
N LYS A 45 5.06 -2.68 14.50
CA LYS A 45 4.03 -3.47 13.79
C LYS A 45 2.73 -2.68 13.57
N GLU A 46 2.22 -2.00 14.59
CA GLU A 46 1.00 -1.19 14.46
C GLU A 46 1.18 -0.08 13.42
N LYS A 47 2.33 0.61 13.43
CA LYS A 47 2.59 1.68 12.48
C LYS A 47 2.73 1.14 11.05
N LEU A 48 3.43 0.02 10.87
CA LEU A 48 3.56 -0.64 9.58
C LEU A 48 2.19 -1.05 9.01
N VAL A 49 1.35 -1.68 9.84
CA VAL A 49 -0.02 -2.07 9.45
C VAL A 49 -0.85 -0.84 9.08
N ARG A 50 -0.83 0.21 9.90
CA ARG A 50 -1.59 1.43 9.64
C ARG A 50 -1.19 2.09 8.31
N TYR A 51 0.10 2.28 8.07
CA TYR A 51 0.58 2.94 6.85
C TYR A 51 0.34 2.10 5.59
N LEU A 52 0.49 0.78 5.69
CA LEU A 52 0.20 -0.12 4.58
C LEU A 52 -1.31 -0.16 4.27
N THR A 53 -2.16 -0.19 5.30
CA THR A 53 -3.62 -0.11 5.13
C THR A 53 -4.02 1.18 4.41
N ILE A 54 -3.49 2.32 4.86
CA ILE A 54 -3.77 3.62 4.24
C ILE A 54 -3.28 3.63 2.79
N HIS A 55 -2.09 3.07 2.53
CA HIS A 55 -1.60 2.93 1.16
C HIS A 55 -2.59 2.15 0.30
N PHE A 56 -3.01 0.94 0.72
CA PHE A 56 -3.98 0.15 -0.04
C PHE A 56 -5.31 0.88 -0.26
N ALA A 57 -5.80 1.59 0.74
CA ALA A 57 -7.03 2.37 0.64
C ALA A 57 -6.90 3.63 -0.23
N SER A 58 -5.67 4.12 -0.42
CA SER A 58 -5.35 5.35 -1.17
C SER A 58 -4.90 5.08 -2.61
N VAL A 59 -4.48 3.85 -2.91
CA VAL A 59 -4.24 3.44 -4.29
C VAL A 59 -5.61 3.36 -4.96
N GLU A 60 -5.92 4.38 -5.77
CA GLU A 60 -7.17 4.44 -6.55
C GLU A 60 -7.39 3.12 -7.29
N LYS A 61 -8.58 2.52 -7.12
CA LYS A 61 -9.07 1.55 -8.10
C LYS A 61 -9.14 2.29 -9.42
N LYS A 62 -8.23 1.96 -10.37
CA LYS A 62 -8.18 2.50 -11.73
C LYS A 62 -9.55 2.99 -12.18
N THR A 63 -9.77 4.30 -12.11
CA THR A 63 -11.02 4.91 -12.54
C THR A 63 -11.14 4.62 -14.03
N VAL A 64 -12.18 3.88 -14.43
CA VAL A 64 -12.46 3.66 -15.85
C VAL A 64 -12.86 5.01 -16.42
N LEU A 65 -11.92 5.68 -17.09
CA LEU A 65 -12.11 7.03 -17.63
C LEU A 65 -13.14 7.07 -18.79
N LYS A 66 -13.45 5.92 -19.41
CA LYS A 66 -14.45 5.78 -20.47
C LYS A 66 -14.93 4.33 -20.58
N GLU A 67 -16.23 4.13 -20.43
CA GLU A 67 -16.94 2.95 -20.89
C GLU A 67 -17.57 3.31 -22.23
N LYS A 68 -17.24 2.60 -23.32
CA LYS A 68 -17.84 2.87 -24.63
C LYS A 68 -18.49 1.61 -25.17
N LEU A 69 -19.81 1.67 -25.28
CA LEU A 69 -20.67 0.68 -25.92
C LEU A 69 -20.25 0.49 -27.38
N GLU A 70 -20.09 -0.78 -27.74
CA GLU A 70 -19.78 -1.39 -29.04
C GLU A 70 -18.76 -0.67 -29.94
N GLY A 71 -17.53 -1.21 -29.97
CA GLY A 71 -16.51 -0.90 -30.98
C GLY A 71 -15.24 -0.19 -30.49
N LEU A 72 -14.84 -0.32 -29.22
CA LEU A 72 -13.70 0.44 -28.69
C LEU A 72 -12.57 -0.32 -28.00
N GLU A 73 -11.38 0.07 -28.44
CA GLU A 73 -10.07 -0.20 -27.86
C GLU A 73 -9.91 0.47 -26.49
N LYS A 74 -9.37 -0.28 -25.52
CA LYS A 74 -9.10 0.16 -24.16
C LYS A 74 -7.74 0.84 -24.10
N VAL A 75 -7.70 2.16 -23.98
CA VAL A 75 -6.47 2.90 -23.67
C VAL A 75 -6.51 3.32 -22.20
N TYR A 76 -5.73 2.66 -21.38
CA TYR A 76 -5.45 3.12 -20.02
C TYR A 76 -4.51 4.32 -20.13
N ALA A 77 -4.81 5.42 -19.42
CA ALA A 77 -3.79 6.42 -19.18
C ALA A 77 -2.73 5.77 -18.27
N ASP A 78 -1.63 5.31 -18.86
CA ASP A 78 -0.41 5.10 -18.09
C ASP A 78 0.09 6.49 -17.69
N ASN A 79 -0.45 7.00 -16.59
CA ASN A 79 0.27 8.03 -15.86
C ASN A 79 1.62 7.40 -15.50
N ASP A 80 2.71 8.00 -15.96
CA ASP A 80 4.09 7.69 -15.60
C ASP A 80 4.38 8.03 -14.12
N GLY A 81 3.37 7.88 -13.26
CA GLY A 81 3.40 8.11 -11.84
C GLY A 81 4.08 6.96 -11.12
N ALA A 82 4.57 7.26 -9.92
CA ALA A 82 5.25 6.31 -9.07
C ALA A 82 4.44 5.00 -8.90
N LYS A 83 5.09 3.86 -9.09
CA LYS A 83 4.46 2.52 -9.04
C LYS A 83 4.68 1.86 -7.68
N GLY A 84 3.81 0.92 -7.33
CA GLY A 84 3.91 0.16 -6.09
C GLY A 84 3.86 1.08 -4.86
N LEU A 85 4.69 0.82 -3.86
CA LEU A 85 4.72 1.59 -2.61
C LEU A 85 4.99 3.09 -2.82
N ALA A 86 5.71 3.47 -3.87
CA ALA A 86 6.00 4.87 -4.15
C ALA A 86 4.77 5.65 -4.67
N SER A 87 3.66 4.98 -5.02
CA SER A 87 2.47 5.63 -5.59
C SER A 87 1.71 6.52 -4.60
N THR A 88 1.93 6.35 -3.30
CA THR A 88 1.34 7.20 -2.26
C THR A 88 2.38 7.59 -1.22
N VAL A 89 2.20 8.74 -0.57
CA VAL A 89 3.07 9.19 0.53
C VAL A 89 3.11 8.17 1.68
N TYR A 90 2.04 7.43 1.88
CA TYR A 90 1.93 6.41 2.92
C TYR A 90 2.70 5.14 2.58
N GLY A 91 2.69 4.73 1.31
CA GLY A 91 3.51 3.61 0.85
C GLY A 91 5.00 3.97 0.84
N ALA A 92 5.34 5.21 0.48
CA ALA A 92 6.71 5.71 0.58
C ALA A 92 7.22 5.71 2.03
N GLU A 93 6.38 6.12 2.98
CA GLU A 93 6.76 6.08 4.40
C GLU A 93 6.80 4.65 4.97
N TYR A 94 5.92 3.77 4.49
CA TYR A 94 6.04 2.34 4.78
C TYR A 94 7.39 1.79 4.31
N GLN A 95 7.79 2.10 3.08
CA GLN A 95 9.08 1.70 2.52
C GLN A 95 10.26 2.26 3.34
N ARG A 96 10.22 3.55 3.72
CA ARG A 96 11.26 4.16 4.57
C ARG A 96 11.42 3.41 5.89
N MET A 97 10.32 3.03 6.54
CA MET A 97 10.37 2.24 7.78
C MET A 97 10.97 0.86 7.57
N LEU A 98 10.68 0.19 6.44
CA LEU A 98 11.31 -1.09 6.12
C LEU A 98 12.81 -0.94 5.91
N ASP A 99 13.25 0.13 5.25
CA ASP A 99 14.66 0.43 5.03
C ASP A 99 15.39 0.71 6.35
N ASP A 100 14.82 1.55 7.21
CA ASP A 100 15.35 1.88 8.55
C ASP A 100 15.50 0.62 9.42
N LEU A 101 14.56 -0.33 9.30
CA LEU A 101 14.57 -1.58 10.04
C LEU A 101 15.40 -2.70 9.38
N GLY A 102 15.96 -2.46 8.18
CA GLY A 102 16.68 -3.48 7.41
C GLY A 102 15.79 -4.64 6.94
N LEU A 103 14.48 -4.42 6.82
CA LEU A 103 13.46 -5.41 6.44
C LEU A 103 13.12 -5.39 4.94
N SER A 104 13.59 -4.38 4.21
CA SER A 104 13.36 -4.31 2.77
C SER A 104 13.95 -5.52 2.05
N PRO A 105 13.21 -6.11 1.10
CA PRO A 105 13.73 -7.21 0.31
C PRO A 105 15.01 -6.75 -0.39
N LYS A 106 16.14 -7.41 -0.08
CA LYS A 106 17.41 -7.15 -0.75
C LYS A 106 17.17 -7.33 -2.23
N LYS A 107 17.39 -6.28 -3.03
CA LYS A 107 17.46 -6.43 -4.50
C LYS A 107 18.61 -7.41 -4.76
N VAL A 108 18.27 -8.67 -5.04
CA VAL A 108 19.24 -9.62 -5.57
C VAL A 108 19.60 -9.07 -6.93
N GLY A 109 20.77 -8.42 -7.02
CA GLY A 109 21.33 -8.02 -8.29
C GLY A 109 21.53 -9.29 -9.11
N LEU A 110 20.65 -9.53 -10.09
CA LEU A 110 20.89 -10.53 -11.13
C LEU A 110 22.10 -10.05 -11.94
N ASN A 111 23.31 -10.35 -11.48
CA ASN A 111 24.49 -10.38 -12.34
C ASN A 111 24.34 -11.61 -13.24
N LEU A 112 23.56 -11.48 -14.31
CA LEU A 112 23.60 -12.39 -15.45
C LEU A 112 24.93 -12.18 -16.18
N MET A 113 25.99 -12.79 -15.66
CA MET A 113 27.22 -12.98 -16.41
C MET A 113 26.98 -14.18 -17.32
N VAL A 114 26.63 -13.91 -18.59
CA VAL A 114 26.61 -14.93 -19.64
C VAL A 114 28.05 -15.14 -20.07
N LEU A 115 28.58 -16.34 -19.83
CA LEU A 115 29.86 -16.85 -20.33
C LEU A 115 29.74 -17.20 -21.82
#